data_AF-A0AAW9EGD0-F1
#
_entry.id   AF-A0AAW9EGD0-F1
#
_cell.length_a   1.000
_cell.length_b   1.000
_cell.length_c   1.000
_cell.angle_alpha   90.00
_cell.angle_beta   90.00
_cell.angle_gamma   90.00
#
_symmetry.space_group_name_H-M   'P 1'
#
loop_
_entity.id
_entity.type
_entity.pdbx_description
1 polymer ?
#
loop_
_entity_poly.entity_id
_entity_poly.type
_entity_poly.pdbx_seq_one_letter_code
_entity_poly.pdbx_strand_id
1 'polypeptide(L)' 'LQELASAKSEINRLRSYAERDPERVYIRASCATNDANSTPRVDDATRARPTDAAIRNYWILRERIAQSESIILGLQGYI' A
#
# COMPACT_ATOMS: atom_id res chain seq x y z
N LEU A 1 23.92 -1.31 10.26
CA LEU A 1 22.91 -2.24 10.86
C LEU A 1 21.74 -1.52 11.50
N GLN A 2 21.96 -0.48 12.33
CA GLN A 2 20.88 0.30 12.95
C GLN A 2 19.89 0.88 11.93
N GLU A 3 20.38 1.43 10.82
CA GLU A 3 19.52 1.96 9.75
C GLU A 3 18.65 0.89 9.11
N LEU A 4 19.22 -0.27 8.76
CA LEU A 4 18.46 -1.41 8.23
C LEU A 4 17.39 -1.89 9.21
N ALA A 5 17.73 -1.97 10.50
CA ALA A 5 16.77 -2.36 11.54
C ALA A 5 15.64 -1.35 11.68
N SER A 6 15.96 -0.05 11.64
CA SER A 6 14.98 1.03 11.65
C SER A 6 14.06 0.98 10.42
N ALA A 7 14.63 0.79 9.23
CA ALA A 7 13.86 0.67 7.98
C ALA A 7 12.92 -0.54 8.01
N LYS A 8 13.38 -1.70 8.51
CA LYS A 8 12.53 -2.89 8.69
C LYS A 8 11.41 -2.63 9.70
N SER A 9 11.70 -1.94 10.80
CA SER A 9 10.70 -1.56 11.80
C SER A 9 9.61 -0.67 11.18
N GLU A 10 10.01 0.34 10.41
CA GLU A 10 9.07 1.25 9.75
C GLU A 10 8.22 0.53 8.69
N ILE A 11 8.82 -0.36 7.88
CA ILE A 11 8.06 -1.18 6.93
C ILE A 11 7.00 -2.02 7.65
N ASN A 12 7.34 -2.64 8.78
CA ASN A 12 6.39 -3.43 9.56
C ASN A 12 5.27 -2.57 10.16
N ARG A 13 5.62 -1.38 10.67
CA ARG A 13 4.65 -0.41 11.16
C ARG A 13 3.66 -0.04 10.06
N LEU A 14 4.14 0.39 8.89
CA LEU A 14 3.33 0.77 7.73
C LEU A 14 2.44 -0.38 7.25
N ARG A 15 2.96 -1.61 7.23
CA ARG A 15 2.17 -2.80 6.90
C ARG A 15 0.99 -2.95 7.86
N SER A 16 1.22 -2.80 9.16
CA SER A 16 0.14 -2.92 10.15
C SER A 16 -0.94 -1.82 10.00
N TYR A 17 -0.53 -0.60 9.68
CA TYR A 17 -1.48 0.50 9.43
C TYR A 17 -2.28 0.23 8.16
N ALA A 18 -1.64 -0.19 7.07
CA ALA A 18 -2.32 -0.52 5.82
C ALA A 18 -3.35 -1.65 5.97
N GLU A 19 -3.12 -2.61 6.87
CA GLU A 19 -4.05 -3.72 7.15
C GLU A 19 -5.22 -3.32 8.05
N ARG A 20 -4.98 -2.46 9.06
CA ARG A 20 -5.97 -2.14 10.11
C ARG A 20 -6.80 -0.91 9.79
N ASP A 21 -6.17 0.13 9.25
CA ASP A 21 -6.81 1.41 8.94
C ASP A 21 -6.07 2.09 7.77
N PRO A 22 -6.26 1.60 6.52
CA PRO A 22 -5.63 2.23 5.38
C PRO A 22 -6.16 3.67 5.27
N GLU A 23 -5.25 4.65 5.31
CA GLU A 23 -5.60 6.05 5.05
C GLU A 23 -6.44 6.14 3.78
N ARG A 24 -7.67 6.62 3.94
CA ARG A 24 -8.65 6.65 2.86
C ARG A 24 -8.54 7.97 2.13
N VAL A 25 -8.20 7.90 0.86
CA VAL A 25 -8.42 9.03 -0.04
C VAL A 25 -9.89 9.04 -0.43
N TYR A 26 -10.64 10.01 0.07
CA TYR A 26 -12.03 10.23 -0.32
C TYR A 26 -12.07 11.00 -1.64
N ILE A 27 -12.54 10.35 -2.71
CA ILE A 27 -12.79 11.01 -3.98
C ILE A 27 -14.21 11.55 -3.94
N ARG A 28 -14.36 12.87 -4.02
CA ARG A 28 -15.67 13.51 -4.18
C ARG A 28 -16.12 13.35 -5.63
N ALA A 29 -16.88 12.29 -5.90
CA ALA A 29 -17.57 12.13 -7.17
C ALA A 29 -18.96 12.76 -7.08
N SER A 30 -19.30 13.67 -8.00
CA SER A 30 -20.68 14.13 -8.21
C SER A 30 -21.22 13.44 -9.46
N CYS A 31 -22.21 12.56 -9.30
CA CYS A 31 -22.95 12.02 -10.43
C CYS A 31 -24.07 13.00 -10.82
N ALA A 32 -24.21 13.27 -12.12
CA ALA A 32 -25.38 13.98 -12.63
C ALA A 32 -26.63 13.13 -12.36
N THR A 33 -27.69 13.74 -11.82
CA THR A 33 -28.97 13.05 -11.63
C THR A 33 -29.66 13.02 -12.99
N ASN A 34 -29.80 11.83 -13.58
CA ASN A 34 -30.59 11.67 -14.80
C ASN A 34 -32.07 11.51 -14.40
N ASP A 35 -32.96 12.33 -14.93
CA ASP A 35 -34.42 12.31 -14.68
C ASP A 35 -35.15 11.08 -15.26
N ALA A 36 -34.42 10.02 -15.63
CA ALA A 36 -34.99 8.82 -16.23
C ALA A 36 -35.32 7.78 -15.14
N ASN A 37 -36.55 7.22 -15.18
CA ASN A 37 -37.07 6.17 -14.29
C ASN A 37 -35.97 5.26 -13.73
N SER A 38 -35.76 5.32 -12.41
CA SER A 38 -34.71 4.58 -11.70
C SER A 38 -34.76 3.09 -12.03
N THR A 39 -33.69 2.57 -12.62
CA THR A 39 -33.44 1.12 -12.63
C THR A 39 -33.26 0.62 -11.20
N PRO A 40 -33.51 -0.68 -10.91
CA PRO A 40 -33.24 -1.25 -9.60
C PRO A 40 -31.79 -0.95 -9.20
N ARG A 41 -31.60 -0.44 -7.98
CA ARG A 41 -30.27 -0.06 -7.48
C ARG A 41 -29.41 -1.32 -7.38
N VAL A 42 -28.26 -1.34 -8.04
CA VAL A 42 -27.26 -2.39 -7.88
C VAL A 42 -26.63 -2.21 -6.50
N ASP A 43 -26.52 -3.30 -5.72
CA ASP A 43 -25.82 -3.29 -4.44
C ASP A 43 -24.38 -2.81 -4.60
N ASP A 44 -23.83 -2.18 -3.56
CA ASP A 44 -22.44 -1.75 -3.57
C ASP A 44 -21.51 -2.96 -3.75
N ALA A 45 -20.78 -2.97 -4.86
CA ALA A 45 -19.75 -3.97 -5.09
C ALA A 45 -18.68 -3.91 -4.00
N THR A 46 -18.06 -5.05 -3.71
CA THR A 46 -16.89 -5.11 -2.83
C THR A 46 -15.87 -4.08 -3.30
N ARG A 47 -15.36 -3.26 -2.37
CA ARG A 47 -14.45 -2.16 -2.70
C ARG A 47 -13.29 -2.66 -3.56
N ALA A 48 -12.96 -1.90 -4.60
CA ALA A 48 -11.79 -2.15 -5.41
C ALA A 48 -10.55 -2.14 -4.50
N ARG A 49 -9.85 -3.28 -4.43
CA ARG A 49 -8.57 -3.42 -3.72
C ARG A 49 -7.59 -4.28 -4.55
N PRO A 50 -6.27 -4.11 -4.38
CA PRO A 50 -5.30 -5.02 -4.96
C PRO A 50 -5.51 -6.46 -4.47
N THR A 51 -5.07 -7.44 -5.27
CA THR A 51 -5.12 -8.86 -4.85
C THR A 51 -4.19 -9.11 -3.67
N ASP A 52 -4.49 -10.12 -2.85
CA ASP A 52 -3.65 -10.47 -1.69
C ASP A 52 -2.21 -10.81 -2.11
N ALA A 53 -2.05 -11.42 -3.29
CA ALA A 53 -0.74 -11.66 -3.89
C ALA A 53 0.01 -10.37 -4.19
N ALA A 54 -0.66 -9.36 -4.77
CA ALA A 54 -0.04 -8.06 -5.06
C ALA A 54 0.38 -7.34 -3.78
N ILE A 55 -0.46 -7.35 -2.75
CA ILE A 55 -0.18 -6.75 -1.43
C ILE A 55 1.04 -7.42 -0.80
N ARG A 56 1.06 -8.76 -0.73
CA ARG A 56 2.18 -9.53 -0.18
C ARG A 56 3.48 -9.26 -0.95
N ASN A 57 3.44 -9.30 -2.28
CA ASN A 57 4.61 -9.10 -3.13
C ASN A 57 5.19 -7.70 -2.98
N TYR A 58 4.34 -6.68 -2.89
CA TYR A 58 4.76 -5.30 -2.61
C TYR A 58 5.54 -5.19 -1.30
N TRP A 59 5.05 -5.80 -0.23
CA TRP A 59 5.73 -5.75 1.07
C TRP A 59 7.05 -6.50 1.09
N ILE A 60 7.15 -7.64 0.40
CA ILE A 60 8.42 -8.37 0.22
C ILE A 60 9.42 -7.51 -0.56
N LEU A 61 8.95 -6.84 -1.63
CA LEU A 61 9.78 -5.96 -2.44
C LEU A 61 10.39 -4.82 -1.61
N ARG A 62 9.58 -4.14 -0.78
CA ARG A 62 10.06 -3.08 0.11
C ARG A 62 11.14 -3.56 1.07
N GLU A 63 11.00 -4.75 1.64
CA GLU A 63 12.02 -5.32 2.53
C GLU A 63 13.33 -5.63 1.78
N ARG A 64 13.24 -6.20 0.58
CA ARG A 64 14.42 -6.49 -0.25
C ARG A 64 15.18 -5.23 -0.65
N ILE A 65 14.46 -4.16 -1.01
CA ILE A 65 15.08 -2.86 -1.34
C ILE A 65 15.88 -2.34 -0.15
N ALA A 66 15.30 -2.30 1.05
CA ALA A 66 16.00 -1.82 2.25
C ALA A 66 17.26 -2.65 2.56
N GLN A 67 17.21 -3.98 2.36
CA GLN A 67 18.38 -4.84 2.52
C GLN A 67 19.45 -4.54 1.48
N SER A 68 19.07 -4.46 0.20
CA SER A 68 19.99 -4.15 -0.89
C SER A 68 20.63 -2.77 -0.73
N GLU A 69 19.88 -1.74 -0.35
CA GLU A 69 20.41 -0.41 -0.05
C GLU A 69 21.46 -0.47 1.07
N SER A 70 21.17 -1.15 2.18
CA SER A 70 22.13 -1.28 3.28
C SER A 70 23.43 -1.98 2.86
N ILE A 71 23.35 -2.98 1.98
CA ILE A 71 24.53 -3.68 1.46
C ILE A 71 25.32 -2.75 0.53
N ILE A 72 24.64 -2.09 -0.40
CA ILE A 72 25.28 -1.20 -1.37
C ILE A 72 26.00 -0.05 -0.66
N LEU A 73 25.35 0.61 0.31
CA LEU A 73 25.96 1.68 1.09
C LEU A 73 27.18 1.19 1.87
N GLY A 74 27.09 -0.01 2.47
CA GLY A 74 28.23 -0.64 3.15
C GLY A 74 29.40 -0.91 2.21
N LEU A 75 29.14 -1.36 0.99
CA LEU A 75 30.17 -1.59 -0.03
C LEU A 75 30.76 -0.27 -0.56
N GLN A 76 29.95 0.77 -0.71
CA GLN A 76 30.42 2.12 -1.09
C GLN A 76 31.32 2.75 -0.03
N GLY A 77 31.09 2.49 1.25
CA GLY A 77 31.97 2.96 2.33
C GLY A 77 33.26 2.16 2.49
N TYR A 78 33.39 1.02 1.80
CA TYR A 78 34.58 0.18 1.85
C TYR A 78 35.65 0.60 0.84
N ILE A 79 35.25 1.26 -0.25
CA ILE A 79 36.14 1.82 -1.29
C ILE A 79 36.54 3.26 -0.95
#